data_AF-A0A4V1XXP7-F1
#
_entry.id   AF-A0A4V1XXP7-F1
#
_cell.length_a   1.000
_cell.length_b   1.000
_cell.length_c   1.000
_cell.angle_alpha   90.00
_cell.angle_beta   90.00
_cell.angle_gamma   90.00
#
_symmetry.space_group_name_H-M   'P 1'
#
loop_
_entity.id
_entity.type
_entity.pdbx_description
1 polymer ?
#
loop_
_entity_poly.entity_id
_entity_poly.type
_entity_poly.pdbx_seq_one_letter_code
_entity_poly.pdbx_strand_id
1 'polypeptide(L)'
;MFLLRDTFLSSTKYNSLPHIIEVSDAPDDHSKDLEDLRAIFANHNVPRGIFVCLKHFDTEEGEVMTFKRLHVPSYGAIQVMQPSKYPDKSSLQGFHYLIDEDGSFQAFEYTTPDRVGDLSDYQPFLKGFSRVIVERGLQRKLGLKVNSTPDGIACTEF
;
A
#
# COMPACT_ATOMS: atom_id res chain seq x y z
N MET A 1 0.62 -16.43 12.40
CA MET A 1 -0.36 -15.33 12.52
C MET A 1 0.27 -14.14 11.82
N PHE A 2 -0.38 -13.54 10.82
CA PHE A 2 0.06 -12.25 10.31
C PHE A 2 -0.61 -11.18 11.18
N LEU A 3 0.06 -10.06 11.42
CA LEU A 3 -0.46 -8.99 12.26
C LEU A 3 -0.72 -7.78 11.39
N LEU A 4 -1.98 -7.34 11.33
CA LEU A 4 -2.34 -6.05 10.74
C LEU A 4 -2.33 -5.00 11.85
N ARG A 5 -1.50 -3.98 11.71
CA ARG A 5 -1.47 -2.88 12.68
C ARG A 5 -2.69 -1.98 12.50
N ASP A 6 -3.37 -1.70 13.60
CA ASP A 6 -4.62 -0.92 13.62
C ASP A 6 -4.42 0.56 13.96
N THR A 7 -3.17 1.03 13.95
CA THR A 7 -2.81 2.41 14.23
C THR A 7 -2.42 3.16 12.95
N PHE A 8 -2.56 4.48 12.96
CA PHE A 8 -1.99 5.31 11.90
C PHE A 8 -0.46 5.26 11.90
N LEU A 9 0.13 5.33 10.71
CA LEU A 9 1.56 5.56 10.58
C LEU A 9 1.87 7.00 11.01
N SER A 10 2.93 7.19 11.80
CA SER A 10 3.36 8.53 12.18
C SER A 10 3.89 9.32 10.98
N SER A 11 3.75 10.64 11.05
CA SER A 11 4.29 11.59 10.06
C SER A 11 5.77 11.35 9.80
N THR A 12 6.57 11.21 10.87
CA THR A 12 8.01 10.92 10.79
C THR A 12 8.32 9.63 10.03
N LYS A 13 7.57 8.55 10.29
CA LYS A 13 7.82 7.26 9.62
C LYS A 13 7.38 7.33 8.16
N TYR A 14 6.26 7.96 7.87
CA TYR A 14 5.79 8.19 6.49
C TYR A 14 6.76 9.07 5.69
N ASN A 15 7.22 10.19 6.26
CA ASN A 15 8.15 11.10 5.60
C ASN A 15 9.57 10.52 5.43
N SER A 16 9.88 9.40 6.11
CA SER A 16 11.13 8.65 5.88
C SER A 16 11.08 7.71 4.66
N LEU A 17 9.90 7.56 4.03
CA LEU A 17 9.78 6.83 2.78
C LEU A 17 10.49 7.61 1.66
N PRO A 18 11.09 6.89 0.69
CA PRO A 18 11.75 7.54 -0.43
C PRO A 18 10.72 8.27 -1.30
N HIS A 19 11.14 9.36 -1.91
CA HIS A 19 10.34 10.09 -2.89
C HIS A 19 10.28 9.29 -4.20
N ILE A 20 9.20 9.43 -4.98
CA ILE A 20 8.98 8.68 -6.23
C ILE A 20 10.17 8.73 -7.21
N ILE A 21 10.88 9.86 -7.26
CA ILE A 21 12.04 10.06 -8.14
C ILE A 21 13.22 9.15 -7.71
N GLU A 22 13.37 8.91 -6.41
CA GLU A 22 14.47 8.14 -5.83
C GLU A 22 14.32 6.62 -6.02
N VAL A 23 13.14 6.16 -6.46
CA VAL A 23 12.82 4.74 -6.63
C VAL A 23 12.42 4.38 -8.06
N SER A 24 12.75 5.24 -9.02
CA SER A 24 12.42 5.03 -10.42
C SER A 24 13.03 3.74 -11.01
N ASP A 25 14.21 3.35 -10.55
CA ASP A 25 14.92 2.13 -10.97
C ASP A 25 14.55 0.87 -10.16
N ALA A 26 13.77 1.00 -9.09
CA ALA A 26 13.37 -0.11 -8.22
C ALA A 26 12.75 -1.32 -8.96
N PRO A 27 11.97 -1.16 -10.04
CA PRO A 27 11.41 -2.28 -10.78
C PRO A 27 12.46 -3.14 -11.46
N ASP A 28 13.49 -2.49 -11.99
CA ASP A 28 14.58 -3.16 -12.69
C ASP A 28 15.52 -3.83 -11.68
N ASP A 29 15.88 -3.08 -10.61
CA ASP A 29 16.73 -3.55 -9.51
C ASP A 29 16.14 -4.77 -8.77
N HIS A 30 14.80 -4.86 -8.70
CA HIS A 30 14.07 -5.91 -7.99
C HIS A 30 13.24 -6.82 -8.90
N SER A 31 13.54 -6.86 -10.20
CA SER A 31 12.77 -7.61 -11.21
C SER A 31 12.52 -9.08 -10.84
N LYS A 32 13.53 -9.79 -10.34
CA LYS A 32 13.41 -11.19 -9.88
C LYS A 32 12.55 -11.34 -8.63
N ASP A 33 12.68 -10.40 -7.70
CA ASP A 33 11.84 -10.38 -6.49
C ASP A 33 10.38 -10.12 -6.84
N LEU A 34 10.13 -9.21 -7.79
CA LEU A 34 8.80 -8.95 -8.32
C LEU A 34 8.21 -10.17 -9.04
N GLU A 35 9.00 -10.90 -9.83
CA GLU A 35 8.56 -12.16 -10.46
C GLU A 35 8.13 -13.20 -9.42
N ASP A 36 8.96 -13.43 -8.39
CA ASP A 36 8.66 -14.39 -7.33
C ASP A 36 7.43 -13.97 -6.52
N LEU A 37 7.28 -12.67 -6.24
CA LEU A 37 6.09 -12.14 -5.57
C LEU A 37 4.85 -12.32 -6.46
N ARG A 38 4.90 -12.01 -7.76
CA ARG A 38 3.80 -12.22 -8.72
C ARG A 38 3.35 -13.68 -8.77
N ALA A 39 4.28 -14.64 -8.70
CA ALA A 39 3.95 -16.05 -8.62
C ALA A 39 3.09 -16.40 -7.39
N ILE A 40 3.29 -15.70 -6.26
CA ILE A 40 2.45 -15.85 -5.06
C ILE A 40 1.03 -15.35 -5.34
N PHE A 41 0.84 -14.22 -6.03
CA PHE A 41 -0.50 -13.74 -6.39
C PHE A 41 -1.25 -14.75 -7.28
N ALA A 42 -0.56 -15.28 -8.30
CA ALA A 42 -1.11 -16.26 -9.23
C ALA A 42 -1.58 -17.54 -8.50
N ASN A 43 -0.79 -18.02 -7.53
CA ASN A 43 -1.12 -19.23 -6.78
C ASN A 43 -2.30 -19.08 -5.81
N HIS A 44 -2.66 -17.85 -5.46
CA HIS A 44 -3.71 -17.57 -4.47
C HIS A 44 -4.97 -16.92 -5.06
N ASN A 45 -5.05 -16.73 -6.38
CA ASN A 45 -6.18 -16.08 -7.08
C ASN A 45 -6.60 -14.74 -6.43
N VAL A 46 -5.63 -13.93 -6.03
CA VAL A 46 -5.88 -12.69 -5.31
C VAL A 46 -5.85 -11.49 -6.27
N PRO A 47 -6.89 -10.64 -6.35
CA PRO A 47 -6.95 -9.50 -7.28
C PRO A 47 -6.10 -8.30 -6.82
N ARG A 48 -4.86 -8.53 -6.39
CA ARG A 48 -4.02 -7.51 -5.72
C ARG A 48 -2.74 -7.24 -6.50
N GLY A 49 -2.18 -6.06 -6.29
CA GLY A 49 -0.94 -5.61 -6.93
C GLY A 49 0.22 -5.49 -5.95
N ILE A 50 1.43 -5.50 -6.50
CA ILE A 50 2.65 -5.10 -5.80
C ILE A 50 2.89 -3.64 -6.12
N PHE A 51 3.37 -2.87 -5.13
CA PHE A 51 3.78 -1.50 -5.37
C PHE A 51 5.13 -1.23 -4.70
N VAL A 52 5.84 -0.24 -5.20
CA VAL A 52 7.11 0.24 -4.62
C VAL A 52 6.80 1.18 -3.46
N CYS A 53 7.39 0.93 -2.29
CA CYS A 53 7.22 1.76 -1.09
C CYS A 53 7.77 3.16 -1.33
N LEU A 54 6.90 4.15 -1.48
CA LEU A 54 7.28 5.53 -1.74
C LEU A 54 6.27 6.51 -1.17
N LYS A 55 6.67 7.78 -1.05
CA LYS A 55 5.77 8.89 -0.75
C LYS A 55 5.66 9.85 -1.94
N HIS A 56 4.50 10.49 -2.06
CA HIS A 56 4.25 11.54 -3.06
C HIS A 56 4.34 12.96 -2.48
N PHE A 57 3.95 13.13 -1.21
CA PHE A 57 4.01 14.39 -0.47
C PHE A 57 4.46 14.10 0.95
N ASP A 58 4.91 15.10 1.69
CA ASP A 58 5.10 14.97 3.14
C ASP A 58 3.75 15.11 3.88
N THR A 59 3.69 14.55 5.09
CA THR A 59 2.58 14.76 6.03
C THR A 59 3.05 15.50 7.28
N GLU A 60 2.18 16.33 7.85
CA GLU A 60 2.39 16.93 9.17
C GLU A 60 1.94 16.00 10.31
N GLU A 61 2.22 16.39 11.56
CA GLU A 61 1.76 15.63 12.72
C GLU A 61 0.23 15.52 12.77
N GLY A 62 -0.26 14.29 12.95
CA GLY A 62 -1.68 13.95 12.91
C GLY A 62 -2.28 13.88 11.50
N GLU A 63 -1.49 14.12 10.44
CA GLU A 63 -1.92 13.90 9.07
C GLU A 63 -1.55 12.50 8.58
N VAL A 64 -2.46 11.93 7.81
CA VAL A 64 -2.25 10.70 7.07
C VAL A 64 -2.53 10.93 5.60
N MET A 65 -1.82 10.17 4.75
CA MET A 65 -2.02 10.26 3.32
C MET A 65 -3.29 9.53 2.89
N THR A 66 -4.19 10.22 2.20
CA THR A 66 -5.50 9.66 1.83
C THR A 66 -5.81 9.77 0.35
N PHE A 67 -6.44 8.73 -0.19
CA PHE A 67 -7.09 8.71 -1.50
C PHE A 67 -8.59 8.91 -1.32
N LYS A 68 -9.10 10.05 -1.82
CA LYS A 68 -10.52 10.40 -1.79
C LYS A 68 -11.08 10.36 -3.19
N ARG A 69 -12.26 9.77 -3.35
CA ARG A 69 -13.01 9.85 -4.59
C ARG A 69 -13.93 11.07 -4.54
N LEU A 70 -13.71 12.02 -5.44
CA LEU A 70 -14.55 13.21 -5.58
C LEU A 70 -15.36 13.12 -6.86
N HIS A 71 -16.61 13.55 -6.83
CA HIS A 71 -17.42 13.68 -8.03
C HIS A 71 -17.32 15.12 -8.54
N VAL A 72 -16.81 15.28 -9.76
CA VAL A 72 -16.73 16.58 -10.44
C VAL A 72 -17.77 16.59 -11.56
N PRO A 73 -18.73 17.54 -11.57
CA PRO A 73 -19.90 17.51 -12.46
C PRO A 73 -19.60 17.29 -13.95
N SER A 74 -18.44 17.74 -14.46
CA SER A 74 -18.04 17.61 -15.87
C SER A 74 -17.04 16.48 -16.15
N TYR A 75 -16.46 15.86 -15.12
CA TYR A 75 -15.36 14.91 -15.25
C TYR A 75 -15.66 13.55 -14.58
N GLY A 76 -16.82 13.42 -13.94
CA GLY A 76 -17.21 12.20 -13.24
C GLY A 76 -16.43 12.01 -11.93
N ALA A 77 -16.23 10.75 -11.55
CA ALA A 77 -15.50 10.42 -10.34
C ALA A 77 -13.98 10.49 -10.58
N ILE A 78 -13.30 11.39 -9.87
CA ILE A 78 -11.85 11.49 -9.85
C ILE A 78 -11.30 11.00 -8.51
N GLN A 79 -10.07 10.51 -8.49
CA GLN A 79 -9.35 10.20 -7.26
C GLN A 79 -8.35 11.32 -6.96
N VAL A 80 -8.37 11.81 -5.73
CA VAL A 80 -7.46 12.84 -5.23
C VAL A 80 -6.64 12.26 -4.09
N MET A 81 -5.32 12.44 -4.18
CA MET A 81 -4.37 12.08 -3.13
C MET A 81 -3.96 13.32 -2.35
N GLN A 82 -4.10 13.30 -1.03
CA GLN A 82 -3.70 14.43 -0.19
C GLN A 82 -3.43 14.01 1.27
N PRO A 83 -2.51 14.70 1.98
CA PRO A 83 -2.47 14.68 3.44
C PRO A 83 -3.80 15.14 4.02
N SER A 84 -4.28 14.50 5.08
CA SER A 84 -5.52 14.86 5.75
C SER A 84 -5.52 14.42 7.21
N LYS A 85 -6.16 15.22 8.07
CA LYS A 85 -6.34 14.90 9.48
C LYS A 85 -7.62 14.09 9.67
N TYR A 86 -7.50 13.01 10.42
CA TYR A 86 -8.62 12.16 10.82
C TYR A 86 -8.53 11.88 12.32
N PRO A 87 -9.66 11.96 13.04
CA PRO A 87 -9.66 11.78 14.49
C PRO A 87 -9.37 10.33 14.88
N ASP A 88 -9.72 9.36 14.02
CA ASP A 88 -9.53 7.94 14.30
C ASP A 88 -9.43 7.09 13.01
N LYS A 89 -8.72 5.97 13.11
CA LYS A 89 -8.47 5.01 12.02
C LYS A 89 -9.71 4.23 11.61
N SER A 90 -10.73 4.07 12.46
CA SER A 90 -11.98 3.38 12.08
C SER A 90 -12.72 4.04 10.91
N SER A 91 -12.47 5.34 10.67
CA SER A 91 -13.05 6.09 9.55
C SER A 91 -12.36 5.84 8.20
N LEU A 92 -11.24 5.10 8.21
CA LEU A 92 -10.39 4.88 7.06
C LEU A 92 -10.00 3.41 6.94
N GLN A 93 -9.75 3.00 5.70
CA GLN A 93 -9.21 1.69 5.38
C GLN A 93 -7.82 1.83 4.78
N GLY A 94 -6.92 0.91 5.08
CA GLY A 94 -5.60 0.91 4.46
C GLY A 94 -5.71 0.57 2.97
N PHE A 95 -4.98 1.32 2.15
CA PHE A 95 -4.94 1.15 0.70
C PHE A 95 -3.60 0.56 0.27
N HIS A 96 -2.51 1.09 0.84
CA HIS A 96 -1.16 0.57 0.67
C HIS A 96 -0.54 0.20 2.02
N TYR A 97 0.20 -0.91 2.04
CA TYR A 97 0.76 -1.50 3.24
C TYR A 97 2.27 -1.72 3.14
N LEU A 98 2.99 -1.23 4.15
CA LEU A 98 4.38 -1.59 4.43
C LEU A 98 4.42 -2.91 5.20
N ILE A 99 5.55 -3.60 5.12
CA ILE A 99 5.85 -4.79 5.91
C ILE A 99 7.00 -4.43 6.85
N ASP A 100 6.74 -4.49 8.15
CA ASP A 100 7.74 -4.24 9.18
C ASP A 100 8.66 -5.46 9.37
N GLU A 101 9.74 -5.30 10.14
CA GLU A 101 10.77 -6.32 10.35
C GLU A 101 10.23 -7.63 10.95
N ASP A 102 9.16 -7.54 11.74
CA ASP A 102 8.43 -8.67 12.33
C ASP A 102 7.46 -9.35 11.33
N GLY A 103 7.39 -8.87 10.08
CA GLY A 103 6.45 -9.34 9.06
C GLY A 103 5.02 -8.83 9.25
N SER A 104 4.79 -7.89 10.15
CA SER A 104 3.49 -7.23 10.32
C SER A 104 3.21 -6.24 9.20
N PHE A 105 1.94 -6.08 8.86
CA PHE A 105 1.48 -5.14 7.84
C PHE A 105 1.03 -3.85 8.49
N GLN A 106 1.57 -2.73 8.02
CA GLN A 106 1.22 -1.38 8.47
C GLN A 106 0.72 -0.58 7.28
N ALA A 107 -0.55 -0.14 7.34
CA ALA A 107 -1.06 0.81 6.36
C ALA A 107 -0.28 2.12 6.46
N PHE A 108 0.03 2.74 5.33
CA PHE A 108 0.69 4.06 5.28
C PHE A 108 -0.03 5.04 4.34
N GLU A 109 -0.86 4.54 3.43
CA GLU A 109 -1.83 5.35 2.68
C GLU A 109 -3.21 4.72 2.81
N TYR A 110 -4.23 5.56 2.86
CA TYR A 110 -5.57 5.19 3.29
C TYR A 110 -6.65 5.62 2.30
N THR A 111 -7.82 5.00 2.36
CA THR A 111 -9.00 5.38 1.58
C THR A 111 -10.27 5.24 2.41
N THR A 112 -11.40 5.72 1.89
CA THR A 112 -12.70 5.56 2.57
C THR A 112 -13.19 4.11 2.51
N PRO A 113 -13.98 3.64 3.49
CA PRO A 113 -14.36 2.21 3.61
C PRO A 113 -15.31 1.68 2.52
N ASP A 114 -15.58 2.42 1.46
CA ASP A 114 -16.60 2.08 0.47
C ASP A 114 -16.20 0.93 -0.46
N ARG A 115 -14.96 0.41 -0.38
CA ARG A 115 -14.41 -0.36 -1.50
C ARG A 115 -13.46 -1.51 -1.19
N VAL A 116 -12.69 -1.54 -0.09
CA VAL A 116 -11.63 -2.55 0.05
C VAL A 116 -12.15 -3.77 0.83
N GLY A 117 -11.97 -4.98 0.28
CA GLY A 117 -12.28 -6.23 0.99
C GLY A 117 -11.35 -6.46 2.18
N ASP A 118 -11.78 -7.23 3.18
CA ASP A 118 -10.96 -7.50 4.37
C ASP A 118 -9.66 -8.23 3.96
N LEU A 119 -8.51 -7.71 4.39
CA LEU A 119 -7.22 -8.35 4.20
C LEU A 119 -7.19 -9.74 4.85
N SER A 120 -7.95 -9.91 5.93
CA SER A 120 -8.04 -11.13 6.73
C SER A 120 -8.50 -12.35 5.95
N ASP A 121 -9.21 -12.16 4.83
CA ASP A 121 -9.68 -13.26 3.97
C ASP A 121 -8.53 -13.94 3.21
N TYR A 122 -7.33 -13.36 3.21
CA TYR A 122 -6.21 -13.76 2.34
C TYR A 122 -4.98 -14.18 3.14
N GLN A 123 -5.17 -14.78 4.33
CA GLN A 123 -4.07 -15.09 5.25
C GLN A 123 -2.93 -15.92 4.64
N PRO A 124 -3.19 -16.99 3.85
CA PRO A 124 -2.11 -17.79 3.26
C PRO A 124 -1.22 -16.95 2.33
N PHE A 125 -1.85 -16.10 1.51
CA PHE A 125 -1.16 -15.15 0.64
C PHE A 125 -0.34 -14.15 1.47
N LEU A 126 -0.95 -13.51 2.48
CA LEU A 126 -0.29 -12.50 3.30
C LEU A 126 0.95 -13.06 4.02
N LYS A 127 0.86 -14.31 4.50
CA LYS A 127 1.99 -15.00 5.14
C LYS A 127 3.11 -15.31 4.14
N GLY A 128 2.77 -15.75 2.94
CA GLY A 128 3.76 -16.00 1.88
C GLY A 128 4.46 -14.72 1.45
N PHE A 129 3.68 -13.66 1.23
CA PHE A 129 4.15 -12.34 0.84
C PHE A 129 5.08 -11.74 1.89
N SER A 130 4.64 -11.65 3.16
CA SER A 130 5.47 -11.05 4.22
C SER A 130 6.76 -11.82 4.45
N ARG A 131 6.73 -13.15 4.36
CA ARG A 131 7.94 -13.97 4.45
C ARG A 131 8.96 -13.60 3.38
N VAL A 132 8.54 -13.52 2.11
CA VAL A 132 9.47 -13.15 1.01
C VAL A 132 10.04 -11.76 1.21
N ILE A 133 9.20 -10.79 1.59
CA ILE A 133 9.66 -9.42 1.86
C ILE A 133 10.71 -9.40 2.97
N VAL A 134 10.47 -10.12 4.07
CA VAL A 134 11.36 -10.15 5.23
C VAL A 134 12.66 -10.90 4.96
N GLU A 135 12.58 -12.10 4.38
CA GLU A 135 13.76 -12.95 4.10
C GLU A 135 14.72 -12.29 3.10
N ARG A 136 14.22 -11.41 2.24
CA ARG A 136 15.01 -10.77 1.18
C ARG A 136 15.42 -9.33 1.47
N GLY A 137 15.07 -8.79 2.64
CA GLY A 137 15.44 -7.41 2.98
C GLY A 137 14.71 -6.35 2.14
N LEU A 138 13.47 -6.64 1.71
CA LEU A 138 12.67 -5.77 0.83
C LEU A 138 11.74 -4.84 1.62
N GLN A 139 11.79 -4.89 2.96
CA GLN A 139 11.08 -3.96 3.84
C GLN A 139 11.47 -2.54 3.44
N ARG A 140 10.48 -1.67 3.21
CA ARG A 140 10.63 -0.28 2.70
C ARG A 140 11.04 -0.12 1.23
N LYS A 141 11.15 -1.21 0.47
CA LYS A 141 11.34 -1.15 -0.99
C LYS A 141 10.08 -1.55 -1.72
N LEU A 142 9.47 -2.66 -1.30
CA LEU A 142 8.25 -3.19 -1.88
C LEU A 142 7.17 -3.34 -0.81
N GLY A 143 5.93 -3.13 -1.21
CA GLY A 143 4.77 -3.24 -0.34
C GLY A 143 3.59 -3.87 -1.04
N LEU A 144 2.51 -4.04 -0.29
CA LEU A 144 1.25 -4.59 -0.79
C LEU A 144 0.23 -3.49 -1.11
N LYS A 145 -0.30 -3.49 -2.33
CA LYS A 145 -1.43 -2.65 -2.73
C LYS A 145 -2.69 -3.48 -2.73
N VAL A 146 -3.74 -2.96 -2.10
CA VAL A 146 -5.05 -3.60 -2.10
C VAL A 146 -5.97 -2.82 -3.03
N ASN A 147 -6.05 -3.25 -4.28
CA ASN A 147 -6.99 -2.68 -5.25
C ASN A 147 -8.41 -3.09 -4.90
N SER A 148 -9.33 -2.14 -5.11
CA SER A 148 -10.77 -2.34 -5.01
C SER A 148 -11.52 -2.01 -6.29
N THR A 149 -10.82 -1.63 -7.36
CA THR A 149 -11.41 -1.39 -8.67
C THR A 149 -10.58 -1.96 -9.81
N PRO A 150 -11.21 -2.41 -10.92
CA PRO A 150 -10.52 -2.96 -12.10
C PRO A 150 -9.92 -1.90 -13.02
N ASP A 151 -10.06 -0.61 -12.71
CA ASP A 151 -9.64 0.47 -13.61
C ASP A 151 -8.11 0.64 -13.55
N GLY A 152 -7.47 -0.01 -14.52
CA GLY A 152 -6.03 -0.16 -14.67
C GLY A 152 -5.32 1.11 -15.12
N ILE A 153 -5.24 2.09 -14.24
CA ILE A 153 -4.19 3.11 -14.32
C ILE A 153 -3.53 3.21 -12.97
N ALA A 154 -2.39 2.52 -12.85
CA ALA A 154 -1.45 2.79 -11.79
C ALA A 154 -0.08 2.99 -12.42
N CYS A 155 0.42 4.21 -12.26
CA CYS A 155 1.69 4.63 -12.84
C CYS A 155 2.92 4.04 -12.11
N THR A 156 2.71 3.16 -11.12
CA THR A 156 3.75 2.52 -10.29
C THR A 156 3.42 1.06 -9.93
N GLU A 157 2.50 0.42 -10.66
CA GLU A 157 2.19 -1.00 -10.51
C GLU A 157 3.14 -1.85 -11.35
N PHE A 158 3.66 -2.92 -10.73
CA PHE A 158 4.52 -3.91 -11.38
C PHE A 158 3.93 -5.30 -11.20
#